data_AF-A0A538A7P2-F1
#
_entry.id   AF-A0A538A7P2-F1
#
_cell.length_a   1.000
_cell.length_b   1.000
_cell.length_c   1.000
_cell.angle_alpha   90.00
_cell.angle_beta   90.00
_cell.angle_gamma   90.00
#
_symmetry.space_group_name_H-M   'P 1'
#
loop_
_entity.id
_entity.type
_entity.pdbx_description
1 polymer ?
#
loop_
_entity_poly.entity_id
_entity_poly.type
_entity_poly.pdbx_seq_one_letter_code
_entity_poly.pdbx_strand_id
1 'polypeptide(L)'
;MAGCRPREPEEQVRVAELAVARARRLAESGRDAVLVVDSLSRLAVASASVGSRRRGSDVAEVKALFGSGRELSEEGVGSLTVIATVVEGAEDDGAAERAVVTTESALIALDAGLAANGVFPALRVGECRISNEDQLRDPDELAAIRRLRSLLGDLDPAEAANLLRERIEGSASNAELLQDL
;
A
#
# COMPACT_ATOMS: atom_id res chain seq x y z
N MET A 1 -9.23 3.91 -16.51
CA MET A 1 -10.33 3.32 -15.71
C MET A 1 -10.66 1.94 -16.27
N ALA A 2 -10.24 0.88 -15.59
CA ALA A 2 -10.61 -0.47 -16.00
C ALA A 2 -12.05 -0.78 -15.52
N GLY A 3 -12.96 -0.83 -16.51
CA GLY A 3 -14.29 -1.47 -16.56
C GLY A 3 -15.00 -1.92 -15.28
N CYS A 4 -16.10 -1.22 -14.99
CA CYS A 4 -17.22 -1.59 -14.12
C CYS A 4 -18.08 -2.74 -14.71
N ARG A 5 -17.49 -3.91 -15.02
CA ARG A 5 -18.25 -5.14 -15.29
C ARG A 5 -17.63 -6.30 -14.51
N PRO A 6 -18.44 -7.18 -13.90
CA PRO A 6 -17.93 -8.43 -13.36
C PRO A 6 -17.29 -9.20 -14.51
N ARG A 7 -15.97 -9.35 -14.44
CA ARG A 7 -15.18 -10.16 -15.37
C ARG A 7 -15.06 -11.56 -14.79
N GLU A 8 -14.97 -12.55 -15.66
CA GLU A 8 -14.62 -13.90 -15.24
C GLU A 8 -13.25 -13.88 -14.54
N PRO A 9 -13.02 -14.71 -13.50
CA PRO A 9 -11.75 -14.71 -12.78
C PRO A 9 -10.52 -14.87 -13.68
N GLU A 10 -10.62 -15.68 -14.74
CA GLU A 10 -9.55 -15.85 -15.75
C GLU A 10 -9.18 -14.52 -16.44
N GLU A 11 -10.17 -13.68 -16.74
CA GLU A 11 -9.93 -12.37 -17.33
C GLU A 11 -9.35 -11.38 -16.32
N GLN A 12 -9.74 -11.46 -15.05
CA GLN A 12 -9.20 -10.61 -13.99
C GLN A 12 -7.70 -10.89 -13.80
N VAL A 13 -7.32 -12.16 -13.68
CA VAL A 13 -5.93 -12.62 -13.59
C VAL A 13 -5.15 -12.18 -14.82
N ARG A 14 -5.66 -12.47 -16.02
CA ARG A 14 -4.99 -12.10 -17.28
C ARG A 14 -4.75 -10.59 -17.42
N VAL A 15 -5.72 -9.76 -17.02
CA VAL A 15 -5.56 -8.30 -17.07
C VAL A 15 -4.52 -7.83 -16.06
N ALA A 16 -4.48 -8.43 -14.87
CA ALA A 16 -3.46 -8.14 -13.86
C ALA A 16 -2.05 -8.50 -14.37
N GLU A 17 -1.86 -9.71 -14.93
CA GLU A 17 -0.60 -10.14 -15.52
C GLU A 17 -0.11 -9.17 -16.62
N LEU A 18 -1.02 -8.75 -17.51
CA LEU A 18 -0.71 -7.80 -18.58
C LEU A 18 -0.36 -6.40 -18.03
N ALA A 19 -1.05 -5.96 -16.98
CA ALA A 19 -0.77 -4.67 -16.33
C ALA A 19 0.61 -4.66 -15.68
N VAL A 20 0.96 -5.73 -14.95
CA VAL A 20 2.29 -5.90 -14.33
C VAL A 20 3.37 -5.98 -15.40
N ALA A 21 3.17 -6.80 -16.44
CA ALA A 21 4.14 -6.92 -17.53
C ALA A 21 4.36 -5.59 -18.26
N ARG A 22 3.30 -4.80 -18.44
CA ARG A 22 3.41 -3.44 -19.00
C ARG A 22 4.18 -2.51 -18.07
N ALA A 23 3.82 -2.45 -16.79
CA ALA A 23 4.47 -1.58 -15.81
C ALA A 23 5.97 -1.90 -15.69
N ARG A 24 6.31 -3.19 -15.62
CA ARG A 24 7.70 -3.66 -15.64
C ARG A 24 8.45 -3.24 -16.89
N ARG A 25 7.85 -3.39 -18.08
CA ARG A 25 8.47 -2.92 -19.33
C ARG A 25 8.65 -1.40 -19.39
N LEU A 26 7.76 -0.63 -18.77
CA LEU A 26 7.93 0.83 -18.65
C LEU A 26 9.16 1.14 -17.79
N ALA A 27 9.29 0.48 -16.63
CA ALA A 27 10.45 0.60 -15.75
C ALA A 27 11.76 0.18 -16.45
N GLU A 28 11.78 -1.00 -17.07
CA GLU A 28 12.91 -1.52 -17.86
C GLU A 28 13.33 -0.58 -19.02
N SER A 29 12.43 0.28 -19.51
CA SER A 29 12.71 1.28 -20.54
C SER A 29 13.24 2.62 -20.00
N GLY A 30 13.55 2.72 -18.70
CA GLY A 30 14.05 3.95 -18.08
C GLY A 30 12.97 4.89 -17.55
N ARG A 31 11.71 4.45 -17.40
CA ARG A 31 10.60 5.31 -16.92
C ARG A 31 10.15 4.94 -15.53
N ASP A 32 9.81 5.93 -14.72
CA ASP A 32 9.14 5.70 -13.45
C ASP A 32 7.67 5.34 -13.67
N ALA A 33 7.28 4.17 -13.17
CA ALA A 33 5.94 3.62 -13.32
C ALA A 33 5.32 3.33 -11.95
N VAL A 34 4.05 3.70 -11.78
CA VAL A 34 3.26 3.36 -10.60
C VAL A 34 2.13 2.44 -11.00
N LEU A 35 2.04 1.27 -10.36
CA LEU A 35 0.95 0.32 -10.50
C LEU A 35 0.08 0.36 -9.25
N VAL A 36 -1.18 0.78 -9.41
CA VAL A 36 -2.17 0.79 -8.32
C VAL A 36 -3.11 -0.40 -8.49
N VAL A 37 -3.21 -1.23 -7.44
CA VAL A 37 -4.02 -2.45 -7.41
C VAL A 37 -5.11 -2.30 -6.35
N ASP A 38 -6.37 -2.17 -6.80
CA ASP A 38 -7.55 -2.10 -5.93
C ASP A 38 -8.54 -3.24 -6.27
N SER A 39 -8.50 -4.39 -5.60
CA SER A 39 -7.67 -4.76 -4.46
C SER A 39 -6.91 -6.06 -4.68
N LEU A 40 -5.81 -6.22 -3.97
CA LEU A 40 -4.96 -7.40 -4.03
C LEU A 40 -5.68 -8.63 -3.45
N SER A 41 -6.55 -8.44 -2.45
CA SER A 41 -7.45 -9.49 -1.94
C SER A 41 -8.43 -10.00 -3.00
N ARG A 42 -9.05 -9.11 -3.80
CA ARG A 42 -9.93 -9.55 -4.91
C ARG A 42 -9.17 -10.34 -5.96
N LEU A 43 -7.94 -9.91 -6.26
CA LEU A 43 -7.08 -10.63 -7.21
C LEU A 43 -6.66 -12.00 -6.65
N ALA A 44 -6.41 -12.12 -5.34
CA ALA A 44 -6.11 -13.40 -4.70
C ALA A 44 -7.27 -14.39 -4.84
N VAL A 45 -8.51 -13.96 -4.56
CA VAL A 45 -9.72 -14.78 -4.77
C VAL A 45 -9.86 -15.22 -6.23
N ALA A 46 -9.69 -14.29 -7.18
CA ALA A 46 -9.76 -14.60 -8.60
C ALA A 46 -8.68 -15.62 -9.01
N SER A 47 -7.44 -15.45 -8.55
CA SER A 47 -6.32 -16.35 -8.83
C SER A 47 -6.58 -17.75 -8.29
N ALA A 48 -7.10 -17.86 -7.06
CA ALA A 48 -7.47 -19.14 -6.45
C ALA A 48 -8.52 -19.91 -7.26
N SER A 49 -9.53 -19.20 -7.76
CA SER A 49 -10.60 -19.82 -8.56
C SER A 49 -10.11 -20.35 -9.92
N VAL A 50 -9.05 -19.75 -10.48
CA VAL A 50 -8.40 -20.19 -11.72
C VAL A 50 -7.35 -21.29 -11.43
N GLY A 51 -6.62 -21.15 -10.31
CA GLY A 51 -5.51 -22.00 -9.86
C GLY A 51 -5.90 -23.39 -9.37
N SER A 52 -7.17 -23.66 -9.06
CA SER A 52 -7.62 -25.02 -8.71
C SER A 52 -7.35 -26.08 -9.82
N ARG A 53 -7.02 -25.64 -11.06
CA ARG A 53 -6.54 -26.49 -12.16
C ARG A 53 -4.99 -26.55 -12.33
N ARG A 54 -4.20 -25.71 -11.66
CA ARG A 54 -2.72 -25.68 -11.70
C ARG A 54 -2.16 -25.52 -10.27
N ARG A 55 -1.74 -26.63 -9.66
CA ARG A 55 -1.17 -26.70 -8.30
C ARG A 55 -0.06 -25.66 -8.07
N GLY A 56 -0.29 -24.71 -7.16
CA GLY A 56 0.73 -23.79 -6.62
C GLY A 56 0.05 -22.63 -5.91
N SER A 57 0.33 -22.43 -4.62
CA SER A 57 -0.51 -21.64 -3.70
C SER A 57 -0.74 -20.20 -4.15
N ASP A 58 -1.99 -19.74 -4.06
CA ASP A 58 -2.49 -18.39 -4.39
C ASP A 58 -1.63 -17.25 -3.82
N VAL A 59 -0.99 -17.49 -2.67
CA VAL A 59 -0.03 -16.58 -2.02
C VAL A 59 1.20 -16.28 -2.89
N ALA A 60 1.72 -17.25 -3.63
CA ALA A 60 2.97 -17.12 -4.38
C ALA A 60 2.83 -16.20 -5.60
N GLU A 61 1.70 -16.31 -6.32
CA GLU A 61 1.40 -15.48 -7.48
C GLU A 61 1.16 -14.03 -7.06
N VAL A 62 0.38 -13.83 -6.00
CA VAL A 62 0.12 -12.52 -5.41
C VAL A 62 1.40 -11.89 -4.86
N LYS A 63 2.25 -12.68 -4.19
CA LYS A 63 3.56 -12.24 -3.70
C LYS A 63 4.50 -11.87 -4.84
N ALA A 64 4.51 -12.63 -5.94
CA ALA A 64 5.33 -12.31 -7.11
C ALA A 64 4.86 -11.01 -7.78
N LEU A 65 3.55 -10.79 -7.86
CA LEU A 65 2.98 -9.55 -8.38
C LEU A 65 3.38 -8.34 -7.53
N PHE A 66 3.15 -8.41 -6.22
CA PHE A 66 3.44 -7.30 -5.33
C PHE A 66 4.95 -7.05 -5.20
N GLY A 67 5.74 -8.12 -5.12
CA GLY A 67 7.20 -8.08 -5.09
C GLY A 67 7.87 -7.65 -6.40
N SER A 68 7.10 -7.39 -7.46
CA SER A 68 7.62 -6.80 -8.70
C SER A 68 8.03 -5.33 -8.55
N GLY A 69 7.52 -4.64 -7.52
CA GLY A 69 7.93 -3.29 -7.18
C GLY A 69 9.36 -3.27 -6.65
N ARG A 70 10.32 -2.92 -7.51
CA ARG A 70 11.74 -2.82 -7.18
C ARG A 70 12.38 -1.68 -7.97
N GLU A 71 13.39 -1.06 -7.37
CA GLU A 71 14.36 -0.26 -8.11
C GLU A 71 15.21 -1.21 -8.97
N LEU A 72 15.26 -0.97 -10.27
CA LEU A 72 16.02 -1.81 -11.20
C LEU A 72 17.48 -1.34 -11.16
N SER A 73 18.28 -2.03 -10.35
CA SER A 73 19.65 -1.68 -9.94
C SER A 73 20.73 -1.72 -11.03
N GLU A 74 20.37 -1.96 -12.30
CA GLU A 74 21.31 -1.79 -13.41
C GLU A 74 21.27 -0.32 -13.86
N GLU A 75 22.42 0.34 -13.77
CA GLU A 75 22.67 1.77 -13.97
C GLU A 75 21.72 2.46 -14.97
N GLY A 76 20.69 3.14 -14.45
CA GLY A 76 19.83 4.06 -15.20
C GLY A 76 18.49 3.50 -15.71
N VAL A 77 18.06 2.34 -15.23
CA VAL A 77 16.71 1.80 -15.51
C VAL A 77 15.70 2.39 -14.51
N GLY A 78 14.49 2.75 -14.96
CA GLY A 78 13.51 3.50 -14.15
C GLY A 78 12.94 2.69 -12.98
N SER A 79 12.06 3.31 -12.18
CA SER A 79 11.48 2.66 -11.00
C SER A 79 10.10 2.05 -11.25
N LEU A 80 9.75 0.97 -10.52
CA LEU A 80 8.39 0.46 -10.44
C LEU A 80 7.90 0.51 -8.98
N THR A 81 6.93 1.37 -8.70
CA THR A 81 6.22 1.42 -7.42
C THR A 81 4.88 0.68 -7.54
N VAL A 82 4.62 -0.26 -6.64
CA VAL A 82 3.33 -0.96 -6.55
C VAL A 82 2.61 -0.51 -5.28
N ILE A 83 1.41 0.02 -5.43
CA ILE A 83 0.51 0.38 -4.33
C ILE A 83 -0.70 -0.53 -4.40
N ALA A 84 -1.01 -1.23 -3.32
CA ALA A 84 -2.10 -2.18 -3.30
C ALA A 84 -2.98 -2.00 -2.07
N THR A 85 -4.29 -2.19 -2.23
CA THR A 85 -5.22 -2.31 -1.10
C THR A 85 -5.36 -3.78 -0.71
N VAL A 86 -5.33 -4.04 0.60
CA VAL A 86 -5.59 -5.35 1.21
C VAL A 86 -6.74 -5.16 2.19
N VAL A 87 -7.73 -6.05 2.10
CA VAL A 87 -8.89 -6.02 3.00
C VAL A 87 -8.67 -7.11 4.04
N GLU A 88 -8.67 -6.72 5.32
CA GLU A 88 -8.52 -7.66 6.43
C GLU A 88 -9.70 -8.64 6.48
N GLY A 89 -9.41 -9.94 6.65
CA GLY A 89 -10.44 -10.97 6.73
C GLY A 89 -11.23 -11.18 5.42
N ALA A 90 -10.61 -10.87 4.28
CA ALA A 90 -11.17 -11.19 2.97
C ALA A 90 -11.39 -12.69 2.77
N GLU A 91 -12.24 -13.04 1.80
CA GLU A 91 -12.58 -14.43 1.42
C GLU A 91 -11.39 -15.22 0.82
N ASP A 92 -10.18 -14.66 0.82
CA ASP A 92 -8.95 -15.25 0.29
C ASP A 92 -8.15 -16.02 1.36
N ASP A 93 -8.79 -16.37 2.49
CA ASP A 93 -8.15 -17.00 3.65
C ASP A 93 -6.88 -16.29 4.11
N GLY A 94 -6.82 -14.95 3.99
CA GLY A 94 -5.66 -14.13 4.36
C GLY A 94 -4.45 -14.28 3.43
N ALA A 95 -4.65 -14.77 2.19
CA ALA A 95 -3.57 -14.95 1.23
C ALA A 95 -2.91 -13.61 0.85
N ALA A 96 -3.70 -12.56 0.63
CA ALA A 96 -3.20 -11.22 0.36
C ALA A 96 -2.36 -10.65 1.51
N GLU A 97 -2.85 -10.78 2.75
CA GLU A 97 -2.17 -10.32 3.95
C GLU A 97 -0.81 -11.04 4.13
N ARG A 98 -0.77 -12.37 3.93
CA ARG A 98 0.47 -13.14 4.03
C ARG A 98 1.47 -12.81 2.92
N ALA A 99 1.00 -12.53 1.71
CA ALA A 99 1.86 -12.13 0.60
C ALA A 99 2.53 -10.78 0.91
N VAL A 100 1.67 -9.82 1.27
CA VAL A 100 1.86 -8.65 2.14
C VAL A 100 3.16 -8.59 2.93
N VAL A 101 3.03 -9.06 4.18
CA VAL A 101 3.87 -8.92 5.38
C VAL A 101 5.38 -9.15 5.20
N THR A 102 5.77 -9.84 4.13
CA THR A 102 7.18 -10.17 3.88
C THR A 102 7.82 -9.32 2.77
N THR A 103 7.04 -8.45 2.14
CA THR A 103 7.43 -7.75 0.90
C THR A 103 7.08 -6.29 0.91
N GLU A 104 6.26 -5.81 1.85
CA GLU A 104 5.92 -4.40 1.93
C GLU A 104 7.08 -3.56 2.44
N SER A 105 7.40 -2.50 1.72
CA SER A 105 8.30 -1.43 2.19
C SER A 105 7.53 -0.32 2.92
N ALA A 106 6.21 -0.25 2.74
CA ALA A 106 5.32 0.67 3.44
C ALA A 106 3.96 0.02 3.68
N LEU A 107 3.40 0.26 4.87
CA LEU A 107 2.07 -0.16 5.30
C LEU A 107 1.32 1.06 5.84
N ILE A 108 0.14 1.32 5.29
CA ILE A 108 -0.79 2.33 5.80
C ILE A 108 -2.01 1.59 6.31
N ALA A 109 -2.16 1.55 7.63
CA ALA A 109 -3.27 0.89 8.28
C ALA A 109 -4.48 1.84 8.40
N LEU A 110 -5.66 1.35 8.01
CA LEU A 110 -6.90 2.09 8.03
C LEU A 110 -7.92 1.42 8.94
N ASP A 111 -8.74 2.22 9.64
CA ASP A 111 -9.79 1.73 10.52
C ASP A 111 -11.18 1.97 9.92
N ALA A 112 -11.91 0.88 9.66
CA ALA A 112 -13.25 0.95 9.11
C ALA A 112 -14.28 1.57 10.10
N GLY A 113 -14.08 1.39 11.41
CA GLY A 113 -14.92 1.98 12.45
C GLY A 113 -14.78 3.49 12.53
N LEU A 114 -13.56 4.02 12.45
CA LEU A 114 -13.33 5.47 12.32
C LEU A 114 -14.03 6.04 11.09
N ALA A 115 -13.87 5.39 9.93
CA ALA A 115 -14.51 5.80 8.69
C ALA A 115 -16.06 5.75 8.78
N ALA A 116 -16.61 4.70 9.40
CA ALA A 116 -18.05 4.55 9.60
C ALA A 116 -18.64 5.65 10.50
N ASN A 117 -17.85 6.13 11.47
CA ASN A 117 -18.21 7.25 12.35
C ASN A 117 -17.93 8.63 11.74
N GLY A 118 -17.49 8.71 10.48
CA GLY A 118 -17.21 9.97 9.80
C GLY A 118 -15.91 10.65 10.22
N VAL A 119 -15.01 9.93 10.90
CA VAL A 119 -13.70 10.44 11.31
C VAL A 119 -12.69 10.21 10.19
N PHE A 120 -12.11 11.30 9.67
CA PHE A 120 -11.11 11.26 8.61
C PHE A 120 -9.92 12.18 8.95
N PRO A 121 -8.68 11.76 8.65
CA PRO A 121 -8.30 10.48 8.02
C PRO A 121 -8.45 9.28 8.97
N ALA A 122 -9.02 8.17 8.49
CA ALA A 122 -9.29 6.97 9.28
C ALA A 122 -8.04 6.10 9.45
N LEU A 123 -6.94 6.71 9.93
CA LEU A 123 -5.62 6.09 10.04
C LEU A 123 -5.39 5.49 11.42
N ARG A 124 -4.85 4.27 11.45
CA ARG A 124 -4.23 3.71 12.66
C ARG A 124 -2.73 3.99 12.63
N VAL A 125 -2.35 5.14 13.17
CA VAL A 125 -0.97 5.64 13.09
C VAL A 125 0.04 4.65 13.69
N GLY A 126 -0.29 4.00 14.80
CA GLY A 126 0.59 3.02 15.46
C GLY A 126 0.83 1.73 14.66
N GLU A 127 -0.04 1.40 13.71
CA GLU A 127 0.09 0.23 12.84
C GLU A 127 0.75 0.57 11.49
N CYS A 128 0.87 1.85 11.15
CA CYS A 128 1.54 2.29 9.94
C CYS A 128 3.05 2.06 10.04
N ARG A 129 3.66 1.58 8.97
CA ARG A 129 5.09 1.25 8.93
C ARG A 129 5.72 1.69 7.62
N ILE A 130 7.01 1.99 7.67
CA ILE A 130 7.83 2.23 6.48
C ILE A 130 9.26 1.74 6.75
N SER A 131 9.79 0.94 5.84
CA SER A 131 11.16 0.43 5.89
C SER A 131 12.13 1.46 5.32
N ASN A 132 13.35 1.49 5.86
CA ASN A 132 14.44 2.38 5.41
C ASN A 132 14.02 3.86 5.35
N GLU A 133 13.24 4.30 6.34
CA GLU A 133 12.71 5.67 6.39
C GLU A 133 13.81 6.74 6.41
N ASP A 134 14.97 6.39 6.96
CA ASP A 134 16.19 7.17 7.01
C ASP A 134 16.80 7.49 5.63
N GLN A 135 16.48 6.70 4.60
CA GLN A 135 16.93 6.98 3.22
C GLN A 135 15.97 7.89 2.46
N LEU A 136 14.76 8.08 2.98
CA LEU A 136 13.68 8.80 2.29
C LEU A 136 13.53 10.25 2.75
N ARG A 137 14.10 10.62 3.90
CA ARG A 137 13.89 11.91 4.54
C ARG A 137 15.15 12.43 5.19
N ASP A 138 15.23 13.75 5.31
CA ASP A 138 16.29 14.39 6.06
C ASP A 138 16.23 14.01 7.55
N PRO A 139 17.37 13.95 8.27
CA PRO A 139 17.41 13.51 9.66
C PRO A 139 16.52 14.33 10.62
N ASP A 140 16.44 15.64 10.39
CA ASP A 140 15.64 16.56 11.22
C ASP A 140 14.15 16.33 10.98
N GLU A 141 13.74 16.15 9.72
CA GLU A 141 12.35 15.83 9.36
C GLU A 141 11.92 14.48 9.96
N LEU A 142 12.80 13.48 9.87
CA LEU A 142 12.57 12.16 10.42
C LEU A 142 12.39 12.19 11.95
N ALA A 143 13.18 13.00 12.65
CA ALA A 143 13.06 13.18 14.10
C ALA A 143 11.70 13.80 14.47
N ALA A 144 11.27 14.85 13.75
CA ALA A 144 9.97 15.48 13.95
C ALA A 144 8.80 14.50 13.67
N ILE A 145 8.87 13.74 12.58
CA ILE A 145 7.85 12.73 12.24
C ILE A 145 7.76 11.64 13.32
N ARG A 146 8.90 11.17 13.84
CA ARG A 146 8.92 10.17 14.93
C ARG A 146 8.27 10.71 16.20
N ARG A 147 8.53 11.98 16.54
CA ARG A 147 7.87 12.66 17.67
C ARG A 147 6.37 12.74 17.46
N LEU A 148 5.92 13.17 16.27
CA LEU A 148 4.50 13.21 15.93
C LEU A 148 3.85 11.83 16.05
N ARG A 149 4.48 10.78 15.51
CA ARG A 149 3.96 9.41 15.61
C ARG A 149 3.87 8.92 17.05
N SER A 150 4.86 9.24 17.90
CA SER A 150 4.81 8.90 19.32
C SER A 150 3.61 9.59 20.00
N LEU A 151 3.43 10.89 19.77
CA LEU A 151 2.32 11.65 20.33
C LEU A 151 0.96 11.10 19.88
N LEU A 152 0.82 10.76 18.60
CA LEU A 152 -0.42 10.19 18.06
C LEU A 152 -0.66 8.74 18.51
N GLY A 153 0.40 7.98 18.78
CA GLY A 153 0.33 6.58 19.21
C GLY A 153 -0.13 6.41 20.65
N ASP A 154 0.04 7.43 21.50
CA ASP A 154 -0.39 7.43 22.90
C ASP A 154 -1.90 7.75 23.06
N LEU A 155 -2.56 8.20 21.99
CA LEU A 155 -3.96 8.61 21.97
C LEU A 155 -4.87 7.50 21.45
N ASP A 156 -6.17 7.59 21.77
CA ASP A 156 -7.18 6.76 21.12
C ASP A 156 -7.23 7.07 19.61
N PRO A 157 -7.45 6.08 18.71
CA PRO A 157 -7.45 6.30 17.27
C PRO A 157 -8.34 7.44 16.78
N ALA A 158 -9.51 7.66 17.40
CA ALA A 158 -10.40 8.76 17.02
C ALA A 158 -9.84 10.13 17.44
N GLU A 159 -9.23 10.20 18.62
CA GLU A 159 -8.59 11.42 19.14
C GLU A 159 -7.32 11.75 18.35
N ALA A 160 -6.49 10.75 18.05
CA ALA A 160 -5.32 10.87 17.20
C ALA A 160 -5.68 11.39 15.80
N ALA A 161 -6.74 10.85 15.17
CA ALA A 161 -7.18 11.29 13.85
C ALA A 161 -7.67 12.75 13.87
N ASN A 162 -8.42 13.15 14.90
CA ASN A 162 -8.89 14.53 15.04
C ASN A 162 -7.74 15.50 15.31
N LEU A 163 -6.80 15.15 16.18
CA LEU A 163 -5.61 15.96 16.45
C LEU A 163 -4.76 16.12 15.20
N LEU A 164 -4.52 15.03 14.46
CA LEU A 164 -3.78 15.09 13.21
C LEU A 164 -4.48 16.02 12.20
N ARG A 165 -5.81 15.92 12.07
CA ARG A 165 -6.59 16.82 11.22
C ARG A 165 -6.45 18.27 11.65
N GLU A 166 -6.59 18.57 12.93
CA GLU A 166 -6.44 19.93 13.46
C GLU A 166 -5.06 20.52 13.16
N ARG A 167 -3.99 19.73 13.33
CA ARG A 167 -2.62 20.15 13.00
C ARG A 167 -2.43 20.42 11.51
N ILE A 168 -2.98 19.56 10.66
CA ILE A 168 -2.93 19.73 9.20
C ILE A 168 -3.70 20.98 8.77
N GLU A 169 -4.90 21.20 9.30
CA GLU A 169 -5.73 22.37 8.98
C GLU A 169 -5.13 23.68 9.52
N GLY A 170 -4.40 23.61 10.64
CA GLY A 170 -3.72 24.75 11.26
C GLY A 170 -2.38 25.14 10.62
N SER A 171 -1.84 24.33 9.69
CA SER A 171 -0.54 24.55 9.05
C SER A 171 -0.70 24.78 7.55
N ALA A 172 0.06 25.70 6.95
CA ALA A 172 0.02 25.94 5.50
C ALA A 172 0.81 24.88 4.71
N SER A 173 1.72 24.16 5.36
CA SER A 173 2.51 23.08 4.74
C SER A 173 2.93 22.01 5.75
N ASN A 174 3.30 20.82 5.23
CA ASN A 174 3.90 19.77 6.07
C ASN A 174 5.21 20.22 6.73
N ALA A 175 5.98 21.09 6.07
CA ALA A 175 7.23 21.61 6.64
C ALA A 175 6.96 22.47 7.88
N GLU A 176 5.95 23.35 7.82
CA GLU A 176 5.51 24.16 8.96
C GLU A 176 4.96 23.28 10.09
N LEU A 177 4.10 22.32 9.75
CA LEU A 177 3.56 21.36 10.71
C LEU A 177 4.66 20.64 11.49
N LEU A 178 5.73 20.22 10.80
CA LEU A 178 6.87 19.51 11.41
C LEU A 178 7.81 20.41 12.19
N GLN A 179 7.88 21.70 11.87
CA GLN A 179 8.66 22.69 12.64
C GLN A 179 7.99 23.04 13.97
N ASP A 180 6.66 23.01 14.02
CA ASP A 180 5.86 23.39 15.20
C ASP A 180 5.68 22.25 16.24
N LEU A 181 6.42 21.15 16.10
CA LEU A 181 6.27 19.92 16.89
C LEU A 181 7.29 19.72 18.01
#